data_AF-A0A0H5Q6R6-F1
#
_entry.id   AF-A0A0H5Q6R6-F1
#
_cell.length_a   1.000
_cell.length_b   1.000
_cell.length_c   1.000
_cell.angle_alpha   90.00
_cell.angle_beta   90.00
_cell.angle_gamma   90.00
#
_symmetry.space_group_name_H-M   'P 1'
#
loop_
_entity.id
_entity.type
_entity.pdbx_description
1 polymer ?
#
loop_
_entity_poly.entity_id
_entity_poly.type
_entity_poly.pdbx_seq_one_letter_code
_entity_poly.pdbx_strand_id
1 'polypeptide(L)' 'MIDWEGAELCYYFNGESHGIDLSDTQFAIIAKILGLEINPDGSVTCFSDETLKRFTTMDSNPLKLKKI' A
#
# COMPACT_ATOMS: atom_id res chain seq x y z
N MET A 1 0.13 -8.37 20.39
CA MET A 1 0.36 -8.73 18.98
C MET A 1 -0.94 -8.42 18.28
N ILE A 2 -0.94 -7.55 17.27
CA ILE A 2 -2.16 -7.28 16.49
C ILE A 2 -2.41 -8.53 15.66
N ASP A 3 -3.57 -9.16 15.85
CA ASP A 3 -4.01 -10.27 15.02
C ASP A 3 -4.73 -9.68 13.81
N TRP A 4 -4.23 -9.99 12.62
CA TRP A 4 -4.72 -9.40 11.37
C TRP A 4 -5.71 -10.37 10.74
N GLU A 5 -6.95 -9.94 10.56
CA GLU A 5 -8.01 -10.78 9.97
C GLU A 5 -7.99 -10.75 8.43
N GLY A 6 -7.35 -9.75 7.84
CA GLY A 6 -7.23 -9.57 6.39
C GLY A 6 -6.95 -8.12 6.01
N ALA A 7 -6.80 -7.86 4.72
CA ALA A 7 -6.70 -6.50 4.18
C ALA A 7 -7.40 -6.42 2.82
N GLU A 8 -8.12 -5.32 2.60
CA GLU A 8 -8.78 -5.01 1.33
C GLU A 8 -8.16 -3.75 0.72
N LEU A 9 -7.95 -3.76 -0.60
CA LEU A 9 -7.67 -2.56 -1.37
C LEU A 9 -8.97 -2.03 -2.00
N CYS A 10 -9.42 -0.88 -1.51
CA CYS A 10 -10.54 -0.16 -2.13
C CYS A 10 -10.04 0.87 -3.14
N TYR A 11 -10.67 0.93 -4.31
CA TYR A 11 -10.45 1.99 -5.30
C TYR A 11 -11.76 2.48 -5.89
N TYR A 12 -11.76 3.72 -6.36
CA TYR A 12 -12.94 4.38 -6.91
C TYR A 12 -12.78 4.59 -8.41
N PHE A 13 -13.78 4.16 -9.18
CA PHE A 13 -13.79 4.32 -10.63
C PHE A 13 -15.23 4.55 -11.09
N ASN A 14 -15.44 5.54 -11.97
CA ASN A 14 -16.77 5.90 -12.49
C ASN A 14 -17.86 6.16 -11.42
N GLY A 15 -17.48 6.65 -10.24
CA GLY A 15 -18.42 6.89 -9.13
C GLY A 15 -18.82 5.63 -8.36
N GLU A 16 -18.25 4.48 -8.71
CA GLU A 16 -18.42 3.22 -7.98
C GLU A 16 -17.19 2.94 -7.11
N SER A 17 -17.41 2.18 -6.03
CA SER A 17 -16.36 1.65 -5.17
C SER A 17 -16.14 0.19 -5.51
N HIS A 18 -14.88 -0.19 -5.67
CA HIS A 18 -14.45 -1.55 -5.94
C HIS A 18 -13.47 -1.99 -4.87
N GLY A 19 -13.67 -3.19 -4.34
CA GLY A 19 -12.81 -3.83 -3.35
C GLY A 19 -12.06 -5.02 -3.94
N ILE A 20 -10.80 -5.20 -3.54
CA ILE A 20 -10.00 -6.39 -3.85
C ILE A 20 -9.41 -6.92 -2.55
N ASP A 21 -9.75 -8.16 -2.21
CA ASP A 21 -9.11 -8.87 -1.11
C ASP A 21 -7.63 -9.10 -1.42
N LEU A 22 -6.78 -8.78 -0.45
CA LEU A 22 -5.35 -9.01 -0.53
C LEU A 22 -5.01 -10.28 0.23
N SER A 23 -4.23 -11.16 -0.37
CA SER A 23 -3.52 -12.19 0.39
C SER A 23 -2.52 -11.55 1.36
N ASP A 24 -2.16 -12.27 2.42
CA ASP A 24 -1.19 -11.82 3.43
C ASP A 24 0.12 -11.31 2.80
N THR A 25 0.59 -11.98 1.74
CA THR A 25 1.80 -11.58 1.02
C THR A 25 1.61 -10.28 0.25
N GLN A 26 0.47 -10.11 -0.43
CA GLN A 26 0.17 -8.86 -1.15
C GLN A 26 0.05 -7.69 -0.16
N PHE A 27 -0.62 -7.90 0.97
CA PHE A 27 -0.73 -6.90 2.02
C PHE A 27 0.64 -6.53 2.60
N ALA A 28 1.47 -7.52 2.97
CA ALA A 28 2.80 -7.29 3.51
C ALA A 28 3.70 -6.49 2.54
N ILE A 29 3.62 -6.79 1.24
CA ILE A 29 4.34 -6.04 0.20
C ILE A 29 3.84 -4.59 0.12
N ILE A 30 2.52 -4.37 0.06
CA ILE A 30 1.93 -3.03 -0.01
C ILE A 30 2.29 -2.20 1.23
N ALA A 31 2.14 -2.78 2.42
CA ALA A 31 2.50 -2.13 3.68
C ALA A 31 3.96 -1.70 3.70
N LYS A 32 4.87 -2.54 3.21
CA LYS A 32 6.29 -2.21 3.15
C LYS A 32 6.62 -1.12 2.13
N ILE A 33 5.98 -1.13 0.96
CA ILE A 33 6.17 -0.11 -0.08
C ILE A 33 5.66 1.25 0.40
N LEU A 34 4.49 1.27 1.01
CA LEU A 34 3.85 2.47 1.53
C LEU A 34 4.49 2.96 2.84
N GLY A 35 5.26 2.12 3.52
CA GLY A 35 5.73 2.40 4.87
C GLY A 35 4.57 2.54 5.85
N LEU A 36 3.55 1.67 5.71
CA LEU A 36 2.39 1.68 6.60
C LEU A 36 2.83 1.40 8.03
N GLU A 37 2.49 2.32 8.92
CA GLU A 37 2.64 2.17 10.36
C GLU A 37 1.27 2.40 10.99
N ILE A 38 0.81 1.42 11.78
CA ILE A 38 -0.41 1.56 12.57
C ILE A 38 -0.01 2.02 13.96
N ASN A 39 -0.42 3.24 14.30
CA ASN A 39 -0.15 3.83 15.58
C ASN A 39 -1.03 3.19 16.67
N PRO A 40 -0.64 3.30 17.95
CA PRO A 40 -1.42 2.73 19.06
C PRO A 40 -2.86 3.24 19.17
N ASP A 41 -3.16 4.41 18.59
CA ASP A 41 -4.49 5.02 18.55
C ASP A 41 -5.35 4.54 17.36
N GLY A 42 -4.83 3.62 16.55
CA GLY A 42 -5.47 3.09 15.35
C GLY A 42 -5.33 3.97 14.11
N SER A 43 -4.66 5.13 14.21
CA SER A 43 -4.32 5.91 13.03
C SER A 43 -3.25 5.20 12.19
N VAL A 44 -3.30 5.42 10.88
CA VAL A 44 -2.36 4.81 9.94
C VAL A 44 -1.52 5.93 9.31
N THR A 45 -0.21 5.82 9.43
CA THR A 45 0.76 6.68 8.76
C THR A 45 1.41 5.95 7.60
N CYS A 46 1.83 6.69 6.59
CA CYS A 46 2.56 6.16 5.44
C CYS A 46 3.64 7.16 5.01
N PHE A 47 4.55 6.73 4.15
CA PHE A 47 5.52 7.60 3.51
C PHE A 47 4.82 8.70 2.71
N SER A 48 5.46 9.86 2.66
CA SER A 48 4.97 10.99 1.87
C SER A 48 5.00 10.70 0.37
N ASP A 49 4.13 11.39 -0.39
CA ASP A 49 4.13 11.37 -1.85
C ASP A 49 5.52 11.61 -2.46
N GLU A 50 6.31 12.51 -1.87
CA GLU A 50 7.67 12.81 -2.32
C GLU A 50 8.58 11.57 -2.20
N THR A 51 8.51 10.88 -1.06
CA THR A 51 9.27 9.65 -0.80
C THR A 51 8.85 8.54 -1.76
N LEU A 52 7.54 8.33 -1.93
CA LEU A 52 7.00 7.32 -2.83
C LEU A 52 7.39 7.59 -4.29
N LYS A 53 7.28 8.84 -4.75
CA LYS A 53 7.75 9.26 -6.09
C LYS A 53 9.23 8.95 -6.26
N ARG A 54 10.06 9.27 -5.27
CA ARG A 54 11.48 8.93 -5.31
C ARG A 54 11.69 7.43 -5.49
N PHE A 55 11.01 6.59 -4.72
CA PHE A 55 11.10 5.13 -4.85
C PHE A 55 10.73 4.64 -6.26
N THR A 56 9.68 5.18 -6.87
CA THR A 56 9.29 4.79 -8.24
C THR A 56 10.35 5.14 -9.31
N THR A 57 11.22 6.11 -9.02
CA THR A 57 12.27 6.58 -9.94
C THR A 57 13.64 5.98 -9.70
N MET A 58 13.83 5.20 -8.62
CA MET A 58 15.12 4.59 -8.29
C MET A 58 15.57 3.56 -9.34
N ASP A 59 16.81 3.68 -9.78
CA ASP A 59 17.44 2.69 -10.67
C ASP A 59 17.50 1.32 -9.98
N SER A 60 17.24 0.26 -10.74
CA SER A 60 17.14 -1.13 -10.25
C SER A 60 15.98 -1.44 -9.28
N ASN A 61 14.97 -0.57 -9.14
CA ASN A 61 13.77 -0.91 -8.38
C ASN A 61 12.99 -2.06 -9.09
N PRO A 62 12.89 -3.27 -8.51
CA PRO A 62 12.15 -4.38 -9.11
C PRO A 62 10.63 -4.13 -9.15
N LEU A 63 10.16 -3.15 -8.36
CA LEU A 63 8.78 -2.68 -8.29
C LEU A 63 8.57 -1.40 -9.08
N LYS A 64 9.49 -1.04 -9.98
CA LYS A 64 9.33 0.11 -10.88
C LYS A 64 8.02 -0.04 -11.63
N LEU A 65 7.06 0.83 -11.30
CA LEU A 65 5.74 0.84 -11.93
C LEU A 65 5.93 1.01 -13.43
N LYS A 66 5.73 -0.06 -14.20
CA LYS A 66 5.62 0.03 -15.65
C LYS A 66 4.24 0.58 -15.93
N LYS A 67 4.14 1.63 -16.76
CA LYS A 67 2.84 2.06 -17.28
C LYS A 67 2.17 0.84 -17.91
N ILE A 68 0.98 0.51 -17.41
CA ILE A 68 0.07 -0.44 -18.05
C ILE A 68 -0.63 0.33 -19.18
#